data_AF-A0A086ZPU0-F1
#
_entry.id   AF-A0A086ZPU0-F1
#
_cell.length_a   1.000
_cell.length_b   1.000
_cell.length_c   1.000
_cell.angle_alpha   90.00
_cell.angle_beta   90.00
_cell.angle_gamma   90.00
#
_symmetry.space_group_name_H-M   'P 1'
#
loop_
_entity.id
_entity.type
_entity.pdbx_description
1 polymer ?
#
loop_
_entity_poly.entity_id
_entity_poly.type
_entity_poly.pdbx_seq_one_letter_code
_entity_poly.pdbx_strand_id
1 'polypeptide(L)'
;MLTPMISSAVAIVFRIIDWAIGAYITVLFIRMILDWAFMLAPRWRPSGVVADIINVIYDLTEPPLRWLRRYIPPLQMGPIAFDLSFMVLYFVLVILQVLI
;
A
#
# COMPACT_ATOMS: atom_id res chain seq x y z
N MET A 1 11.88 -1.81 39.00
CA MET A 1 11.85 -0.46 38.41
C MET A 1 12.30 -0.43 36.94
N LEU A 2 13.33 -1.21 36.53
CA LEU A 2 13.73 -1.30 35.11
C LEU A 2 12.74 -2.07 34.22
N THR A 3 12.09 -3.11 34.75
CA THR A 3 11.08 -3.93 34.03
C THR A 3 9.87 -3.16 33.47
N PRO A 4 9.22 -2.22 34.20
CA PRO A 4 8.10 -1.43 33.66
C PRO A 4 8.52 -0.37 32.62
N MET A 5 9.77 0.10 32.63
CA MET A 5 10.27 1.06 31.64
C MET A 5 10.61 0.37 30.30
N ILE A 6 11.16 -0.84 30.37
CA ILE A 6 11.43 -1.65 29.17
C ILE A 6 10.14 -2.06 28.49
N SER A 7 9.10 -2.45 29.25
CA SER A 7 7.80 -2.81 28.68
C SER A 7 7.07 -1.63 28.04
N SER A 8 7.20 -0.42 28.59
CA SER A 8 6.58 0.77 28.00
C SER A 8 7.29 1.24 26.73
N ALA A 9 8.63 1.22 26.69
CA ALA A 9 9.40 1.54 25.49
C ALA A 9 9.07 0.57 24.33
N VAL A 10 9.04 -0.73 24.61
CA VAL A 10 8.66 -1.76 23.63
C VAL A 10 7.23 -1.54 23.12
N ALA A 11 6.29 -1.23 24.01
CA ALA A 11 4.90 -0.95 23.63
C ALA A 11 4.73 0.33 22.80
N ILE A 12 5.62 1.33 22.94
CA ILE A 12 5.63 2.52 22.09
C ILE A 12 6.12 2.16 20.69
N VAL A 13 7.20 1.37 20.59
CA VAL A 13 7.74 0.93 19.30
C VAL A 13 6.69 0.14 18.51
N PHE A 14 6.02 -0.83 19.14
CA PHE A 14 4.95 -1.59 18.48
C PHE A 14 3.80 -0.70 18.00
N ARG A 15 3.39 0.30 18.79
CA ARG A 15 2.36 1.25 18.37
C ARG A 15 2.77 2.10 17.18
N ILE A 16 4.03 2.55 17.13
CA ILE A 16 4.53 3.33 16.00
C ILE A 16 4.54 2.46 14.74
N ILE A 17 4.96 1.20 14.85
CA ILE A 17 4.98 0.25 13.73
C ILE A 17 3.55 -0.02 13.25
N ASP A 18 2.61 -0.29 14.15
CA ASP A 18 1.20 -0.52 13.82
C ASP A 18 0.60 0.68 13.08
N TRP A 19 0.81 1.90 13.58
CA TRP A 19 0.35 3.12 12.90
C TRP A 19 0.98 3.30 11.52
N ALA A 20 2.27 3.01 11.37
CA ALA A 20 2.95 3.11 10.09
C ALA A 20 2.42 2.08 9.08
N ILE A 21 2.19 0.84 9.52
CA ILE A 21 1.59 -0.21 8.69
C ILE A 21 0.17 0.19 8.27
N GLY A 22 -0.67 0.63 9.21
CA GLY A 22 -2.04 1.08 8.92
C GLY A 22 -2.08 2.27 7.95
N ALA A 23 -1.16 3.23 8.10
CA ALA A 23 -1.03 4.34 7.16
C ALA A 23 -0.65 3.85 5.76
N TYR A 24 0.30 2.92 5.65
CA TYR A 24 0.73 2.38 4.37
C TYR A 24 -0.35 1.49 3.70
N ILE A 25 -1.09 0.70 4.49
CA ILE A 25 -2.29 -0.04 4.04
C ILE A 25 -3.31 0.93 3.45
N THR A 26 -3.53 2.08 4.11
CA THR A 26 -4.42 3.13 3.60
C THR A 26 -3.96 3.65 2.23
N VAL A 27 -2.65 3.90 2.05
CA VAL A 27 -2.10 4.34 0.76
C VAL A 27 -2.30 3.28 -0.33
N LEU A 28 -2.06 2.00 -0.02
CA LEU A 28 -2.34 0.90 -0.95
C LEU A 28 -3.82 0.79 -1.33
N PHE A 29 -4.71 1.03 -0.37
CA PHE A 29 -6.14 1.02 -0.61
C PHE A 29 -6.56 2.18 -1.53
N ILE A 30 -6.02 3.38 -1.32
CA ILE A 30 -6.23 4.51 -2.22
C ILE A 30 -5.69 4.18 -3.62
N ARG A 31 -4.49 3.59 -3.73
CA ARG A 31 -3.93 3.14 -5.01
C ARG A 31 -4.89 2.16 -5.71
N MET A 32 -5.45 1.19 -5.00
CA MET A 32 -6.42 0.26 -5.57
C MET A 32 -7.63 0.99 -6.16
N ILE A 33 -8.18 1.98 -5.44
CA ILE A 33 -9.28 2.80 -5.94
C ILE A 33 -8.86 3.58 -7.19
N LEU A 34 -7.66 4.15 -7.22
CA LEU A 34 -7.15 4.89 -8.38
C LEU A 34 -6.99 3.97 -9.60
N ASP A 35 -6.41 2.79 -9.42
CA ASP A 35 -6.25 1.79 -10.49
C ASP A 35 -7.62 1.42 -11.09
N TRP A 36 -8.65 1.23 -10.24
CA TRP A 36 -10.02 0.97 -10.68
C TRP A 36 -10.66 2.19 -11.34
N ALA A 37 -10.43 3.39 -10.82
CA ALA A 37 -10.94 4.62 -11.39
C ALA A 37 -10.41 4.86 -12.81
N PHE A 38 -9.10 4.63 -13.04
CA PHE A 38 -8.50 4.73 -14.38
C PHE A 38 -9.01 3.66 -15.34
N MET A 39 -9.24 2.44 -14.83
CA MET A 39 -9.82 1.35 -15.61
C MET A 39 -11.27 1.66 -16.04
N LEU A 40 -12.08 2.20 -15.12
CA LEU A 40 -13.49 2.52 -15.35
C LEU A 40 -13.69 3.81 -16.15
N ALA A 41 -12.77 4.77 -16.04
CA ALA A 41 -12.81 6.03 -16.77
C ALA A 41 -11.51 6.28 -17.57
N PRO A 42 -11.23 5.54 -18.66
CA PRO A 42 -9.98 5.67 -19.44
C PRO A 42 -9.74 7.06 -20.06
N ARG A 43 -10.80 7.88 -20.17
CA ARG A 43 -10.72 9.25 -20.69
C ARG A 43 -10.41 10.29 -19.60
N TRP A 44 -10.43 9.91 -18.33
CA TRP A 44 -10.13 10.81 -17.23
C TRP A 44 -8.63 11.10 -17.17
N ARG A 45 -8.26 12.38 -17.27
CA ARG A 45 -6.89 12.85 -17.15
C ARG A 45 -6.79 13.78 -15.93
N PRO A 46 -6.28 13.30 -14.78
CA PRO A 46 -6.11 14.16 -13.62
C PRO A 46 -5.14 15.30 -13.97
N SER A 47 -5.40 16.49 -13.42
CA SER A 47 -4.58 17.68 -13.64
C SER A 47 -4.48 18.51 -12.38
N GLY A 48 -3.44 19.36 -12.32
CA GLY A 48 -3.12 20.17 -11.15
C GLY A 48 -2.85 19.31 -9.92
N VAL A 49 -3.27 19.81 -8.75
CA VAL A 49 -2.99 19.21 -7.44
C VAL A 49 -3.41 17.73 -7.33
N VAL A 50 -4.49 17.35 -8.01
CA VAL A 50 -4.96 15.94 -8.00
C VAL A 50 -3.95 15.01 -8.66
N ALA A 51 -3.32 15.44 -9.77
CA ALA A 51 -2.30 14.65 -10.43
C ALA A 51 -1.06 14.49 -9.56
N ASP A 52 -0.67 15.55 -8.83
CA ASP A 52 0.48 15.50 -7.93
C ASP A 52 0.25 14.53 -6.77
N ILE A 53 -0.94 14.55 -6.15
CA ILE A 53 -1.30 13.60 -5.08
C ILE A 53 -1.28 12.16 -5.61
N ILE A 54 -1.84 11.94 -6.79
CA ILE A 54 -1.85 10.63 -7.44
C ILE A 54 -0.40 10.15 -7.66
N ASN A 55 0.47 10.98 -8.20
CA ASN A 55 1.88 10.64 -8.42
C ASN A 55 2.58 10.27 -7.12
N VAL A 56 2.38 11.02 -6.04
CA VAL A 56 2.95 10.70 -4.72
C VAL A 56 2.48 9.33 -4.22
N ILE A 57 1.19 9.01 -4.39
CA ILE A 57 0.65 7.69 -3.99
C ILE A 57 1.33 6.58 -4.79
N TYR A 58 1.45 6.74 -6.11
CA TYR A 58 2.12 5.75 -6.95
C TYR A 58 3.61 5.61 -6.60
N ASP A 59 4.32 6.71 -6.37
CA ASP A 59 5.74 6.73 -6.01
C ASP A 59 6.02 6.04 -4.67
N LEU A 60 5.15 6.25 -3.67
CA LEU A 60 5.27 5.59 -2.37
C LEU A 60 5.08 4.08 -2.44
N THR A 61 4.23 3.62 -3.36
CA THR A 61 3.81 2.22 -3.44
C THR A 61 4.57 1.43 -4.51
N GLU A 62 5.15 2.10 -5.50
CA GLU A 62 5.93 1.51 -6.59
C GLU A 62 7.15 0.69 -6.11
N PRO A 63 8.04 1.16 -5.22
CA PRO A 63 9.24 0.40 -4.84
C PRO A 63 8.97 -1.03 -4.33
N PRO A 64 8.06 -1.25 -3.37
CA PRO A 64 7.76 -2.60 -2.89
C PRO A 64 6.97 -3.42 -3.92
N LEU A 65 6.06 -2.81 -4.69
CA LEU A 65 5.34 -3.53 -5.73
C LEU A 65 6.24 -3.96 -6.88
N ARG A 66 7.19 -3.12 -7.29
CA ARG A 66 8.20 -3.49 -8.30
C ARG A 66 9.05 -4.66 -7.84
N TRP A 67 9.37 -4.73 -6.55
CA TRP A 67 10.06 -5.89 -5.99
C TRP A 67 9.18 -7.14 -6.06
N LEU A 68 7.90 -7.01 -5.68
CA LEU A 68 6.96 -8.13 -5.69
C LEU A 68 6.60 -8.63 -7.09
N ARG A 69 6.50 -7.72 -8.07
CA ARG A 69 6.27 -8.01 -9.49
C ARG A 69 7.36 -8.90 -10.11
N ARG A 70 8.53 -9.01 -9.48
CA ARG A 70 9.58 -9.97 -9.89
C ARG A 70 9.18 -11.43 -9.63
N TYR A 71 8.31 -11.64 -8.64
CA TYR A 71 7.85 -12.96 -8.23
C TYR A 71 6.42 -13.24 -8.70
N ILE A 72 5.59 -12.21 -8.74
CA ILE A 72 4.17 -12.30 -9.10
C ILE A 72 3.95 -11.45 -10.35
N PRO A 73 4.04 -12.05 -11.55
CA PRO A 73 3.82 -11.30 -12.78
C PRO A 73 2.38 -10.76 -12.82
N PRO A 74 2.16 -9.58 -13.39
CA PRO A 74 0.81 -9.02 -13.53
C PRO A 74 -0.05 -9.95 -14.39
N LEU A 75 -1.30 -10.17 -13.96
CA LEU A 75 -2.23 -10.97 -14.74
C LEU A 75 -2.81 -10.12 -15.86
N GLN A 76 -2.52 -10.53 -17.10
CA GLN A 76 -3.14 -9.93 -18.27
C GLN A 76 -4.54 -10.53 -18.43
N MET A 77 -5.59 -9.74 -18.21
CA MET A 77 -6.97 -10.14 -18.45
C MET A 77 -7.47 -9.48 -19.74
N GLY A 78 -7.01 -10.02 -20.88
CA GLY A 78 -7.33 -9.50 -22.21
C GLY A 78 -6.68 -8.13 -22.45
N PRO A 79 -7.44 -7.07 -22.79
CA PRO A 79 -6.88 -5.73 -23.04
C PRO A 79 -6.48 -4.98 -21.76
N ILE A 80 -6.82 -5.48 -20.58
CA ILE A 80 -6.58 -4.80 -19.30
C ILE A 80 -5.64 -5.66 -18.45
N ALA A 81 -4.54 -5.07 -17.97
CA ALA A 81 -3.65 -5.69 -17.01
C ALA A 81 -4.17 -5.43 -15.59
N PHE A 82 -4.35 -6.49 -14.81
CA PHE A 82 -4.71 -6.40 -13.40
C PHE A 82 -3.47 -6.69 -12.54
N ASP A 83 -3.05 -5.71 -11.75
CA ASP A 83 -1.86 -5.84 -10.92
C ASP A 83 -2.18 -6.59 -9.63
N LEU A 84 -2.00 -7.92 -9.62
CA LEU A 84 -2.15 -8.71 -8.40
C LEU A 84 -1.16 -8.32 -7.28
N SER A 85 -0.06 -7.65 -7.62
CA SER A 85 1.01 -7.35 -6.67
C SER A 85 0.51 -6.43 -5.56
N PHE A 86 -0.32 -5.42 -5.88
CA PHE A 86 -0.85 -4.53 -4.83
C PHE A 86 -1.79 -5.27 -3.89
N MET A 87 -2.60 -6.21 -4.42
CA MET A 87 -3.50 -7.02 -3.60
C MET A 87 -2.69 -7.90 -2.65
N VAL A 88 -1.69 -8.61 -3.16
CA VAL A 88 -0.85 -9.48 -2.35
C VAL A 88 -0.13 -8.67 -1.27
N LEU A 89 0.46 -7.53 -1.61
CA LEU A 89 1.12 -6.67 -0.62
C LEU A 89 0.14 -6.16 0.45
N TYR A 90 -1.06 -5.75 0.04
CA TYR A 90 -2.13 -5.33 0.96
C TYR A 90 -2.47 -6.44 1.95
N PHE A 91 -2.75 -7.66 1.47
CA PHE A 91 -3.10 -8.78 2.34
C PHE A 91 -1.94 -9.17 3.28
N VAL A 92 -0.71 -9.18 2.80
CA VAL A 92 0.48 -9.45 3.63
C VAL A 92 0.57 -8.44 4.78
N LEU A 93 0.35 -7.16 4.51
CA LEU A 93 0.42 -6.13 5.53
C LEU A 93 -0.74 -6.16 6.51
N VAL A 94 -1.96 -6.45 6.05
CA VAL A 94 -3.11 -6.66 6.94
C VAL A 94 -2.87 -7.83 7.87
N ILE A 95 -2.36 -8.96 7.35
CA ILE A 95 -2.02 -10.12 8.18
C ILE A 95 -0.92 -9.75 9.17
N LEU A 96 0.13 -9.06 8.72
CA LEU A 96 1.21 -8.59 9.59
C LEU A 96 0.68 -7.68 10.71
N GLN A 97 -0.23 -6.76 10.39
CA GLN A 97 -0.84 -5.85 11.35
C GLN A 97 -1.67 -6.59 12.40
N VAL A 98 -2.42 -7.61 12.01
CA VAL A 98 -3.24 -8.42 12.93
C VAL A 98 -2.38 -9.28 13.87
N LEU A 99 -1.18 -9.67 13.44
CA LEU A 99 -0.28 -10.53 14.21
C LEU A 99 0.59 -9.78 15.23
N ILE A 100 0.75 -8.46 15.07
CA ILE A 100 1.56 -7.59 15.92
C ILE A 100 0.68 -6.96 17.00
#